data_AF-A0A1G5VQX4-F1
#
_entry.id   AF-A0A1G5VQX4-F1
#
_cell.length_a   1.000
_cell.length_b   1.000
_cell.length_c   1.000
_cell.angle_alpha   90.00
_cell.angle_beta   90.00
_cell.angle_gamma   90.00
#
_symmetry.space_group_name_H-M   'P 1'
#
loop_
_entity.id
_entity.type
_entity.pdbx_description
1 polymer ?
#
loop_
_entity_poly.entity_id
_entity_poly.type
_entity_poly.pdbx_seq_one_letter_code
_entity_poly.pdbx_strand_id
1 'polypeptide(L)' 'MVNQKSLCIVLLVISTIAILACLFISLEAWIVYLVAIIGIPLWVLSFGLLTMAKPREEDKEERVKEPFTGY' A
#
# COMPACT_ATOMS: atom_id res chain seq x y z
N MET A 1 3.87 8.10 -13.98
CA MET A 1 2.65 7.60 -13.30
C MET A 1 2.42 6.08 -13.43
N VAL A 2 2.63 5.45 -14.60
CA VAL A 2 2.42 3.98 -14.77
C VAL A 2 3.33 3.14 -13.85
N ASN A 3 4.58 3.56 -13.67
CA ASN A 3 5.57 2.79 -12.91
C ASN A 3 5.28 2.72 -11.39
N GLN A 4 4.75 3.79 -10.78
CA GLN A 4 4.48 3.83 -9.34
C GLN A 4 3.32 2.90 -8.95
N LYS A 5 2.23 2.91 -9.74
CA LYS A 5 1.08 2.04 -9.48
C LYS A 5 1.46 0.56 -9.60
N SER A 6 2.21 0.22 -10.65
CA SER A 6 2.74 -1.13 -10.84
C SER A 6 3.62 -1.57 -9.66
N LEU A 7 4.53 -0.70 -9.22
CA LEU A 7 5.41 -0.96 -8.08
C LEU A 7 4.63 -1.17 -6.77
N CYS A 8 3.60 -0.35 -6.50
CA CYS A 8 2.75 -0.53 -5.32
C CYS A 8 2.00 -1.87 -5.36
N ILE A 9 1.49 -2.28 -6.53
CA ILE A 9 0.82 -3.59 -6.67
C ILE A 9 1.80 -4.73 -6.39
N VAL A 10 3.01 -4.66 -6.96
CA VAL A 10 4.05 -5.67 -6.73
C VAL A 10 4.42 -5.75 -5.25
N LEU A 11 4.66 -4.61 -4.59
CA LEU A 11 4.96 -4.57 -3.16
C LEU A 11 3.81 -5.09 -2.30
N LEU A 12 2.56 -4.77 -2.64
CA LEU A 12 1.38 -5.27 -1.96
C LEU A 12 1.30 -6.80 -2.06
N VAL A 13 1.49 -7.37 -3.25
CA VAL A 13 1.44 -8.82 -3.46
C VAL A 13 2.56 -9.53 -2.71
N ILE A 14 3.80 -9.05 -2.81
CA ILE A 14 4.94 -9.66 -2.12
C ILE A 14 4.77 -9.61 -0.60
N SER A 15 4.37 -8.45 -0.06
CA SER A 15 4.12 -8.32 1.39
C SER A 15 2.97 -9.20 1.86
N THR A 16 1.90 -9.33 1.07
CA THR A 16 0.80 -10.25 1.37
C THR A 16 1.29 -11.70 1.44
N ILE A 17 2.04 -12.16 0.44
CA ILE A 17 2.58 -13.53 0.42
C ILE A 17 3.51 -13.78 1.61
N ALA A 18 4.39 -12.83 1.93
CA ALA A 18 5.31 -12.96 3.06
C ALA A 18 4.58 -13.08 4.40
N ILE A 19 3.53 -12.27 4.62
CA ILE A 19 2.69 -12.33 5.82
C ILE A 19 1.94 -13.67 5.89
N LEU A 20 1.33 -14.11 4.78
CA LEU A 20 0.63 -15.39 4.73
C LEU A 20 1.59 -16.58 4.96
N ALA A 21 2.81 -16.54 4.41
CA ALA A 21 3.82 -17.56 4.66
C ALA A 21 4.14 -17.68 6.16
N CYS A 22 4.28 -16.54 6.87
CA CYS A 22 4.50 -16.56 8.32
C CYS A 22 3.29 -17.03 9.14
N LEU A 23 2.07 -16.95 8.59
CA LEU A 23 0.85 -17.42 9.25
C LEU A 23 0.63 -18.92 9.09
N PHE A 24 0.94 -19.48 7.92
CA PHE A 24 0.66 -20.89 7.60
C PHE A 24 1.86 -21.82 7.76
N ILE A 25 3.08 -21.29 7.78
CA ILE A 25 4.33 -22.05 7.92
C ILE A 25 4.93 -21.76 9.30
N SER A 26 5.33 -22.81 10.02
CA SER A 26 6.10 -22.68 11.25
C SER A 26 7.53 -22.21 10.96
N LEU A 27 7.71 -20.89 10.90
CA LEU A 27 9.01 -20.22 10.76
C LEU A 27 9.57 -19.84 12.14
N GLU A 28 10.89 -19.65 12.21
CA GLU A 28 11.53 -19.17 13.43
C GLU A 28 11.02 -17.77 13.82
N ALA A 29 10.89 -17.52 15.12
CA ALA A 29 10.28 -16.31 15.65
C ALA A 29 10.93 -15.01 15.14
N TRP A 30 12.26 -15.00 14.97
CA TRP A 30 12.97 -13.82 14.45
C TRP A 30 12.60 -13.50 13.00
N ILE A 31 12.30 -14.51 12.18
CA ILE A 31 11.83 -14.34 10.79
C ILE A 31 10.44 -13.71 10.81
N VAL A 32 9.55 -14.23 11.66
CA VAL A 32 8.19 -13.69 11.83
C VAL A 32 8.24 -12.23 12.27
N TYR A 33 9.13 -11.88 13.20
CA TYR A 33 9.30 -10.49 13.63
C TYR A 33 9.83 -9.58 12.52
N LEU A 34 10.80 -10.04 11.74
CA LEU A 34 11.33 -9.28 10.60
C LEU A 34 10.23 -9.02 9.55
N VAL A 35 9.46 -10.05 9.21
CA VAL A 35 8.34 -9.93 8.27
C VAL A 35 7.23 -9.05 8.84
N ALA A 36 6.95 -9.10 10.15
CA ALA A 36 5.97 -8.21 10.76
C ALA A 36 6.43 -6.74 10.70
N ILE A 37 7.70 -6.46 11.03
CA ILE A 37 8.26 -5.09 11.07
C ILE A 37 8.32 -4.47 9.67
N ILE A 38 8.58 -5.25 8.62
CA ILE A 38 8.77 -4.72 7.26
C ILE A 38 7.54 -4.96 6.38
N GLY A 39 7.01 -6.18 6.40
CA GLY A 39 5.91 -6.62 5.54
C GLY A 39 4.60 -5.91 5.85
N ILE A 40 4.22 -5.76 7.13
CA ILE A 40 2.96 -5.10 7.48
C ILE A 40 2.99 -3.61 7.09
N PRO A 41 4.03 -2.82 7.41
CA PRO A 41 4.09 -1.43 6.95
C PRO A 41 4.11 -1.29 5.43
N LEU A 42 4.88 -2.13 4.71
CA LEU A 42 4.87 -2.12 3.24
C LEU A 42 3.49 -2.43 2.68
N TRP A 43 2.76 -3.36 3.29
CA TRP A 43 1.41 -3.71 2.88
C TRP A 43 0.45 -2.52 3.06
N VAL A 44 0.42 -1.92 4.25
CA VAL A 44 -0.46 -0.78 4.57
C VAL A 44 -0.15 0.42 3.66
N LEU A 45 1.13 0.75 3.50
CA LEU A 45 1.54 1.89 2.66
C LEU A 45 1.23 1.66 1.18
N SER A 46 1.50 0.46 0.66
CA SER A 46 1.19 0.13 -0.75
C SER A 46 -0.31 0.19 -1.01
N PHE A 47 -1.12 -0.31 -0.08
CA PHE A 47 -2.59 -0.23 -0.19
C PHE A 47 -3.10 1.21 -0.11
N GLY A 48 -2.59 1.98 0.86
CA GLY A 48 -2.91 3.41 1.02
C GLY A 48 -2.58 4.20 -0.24
N LEU A 49 -1.39 4.04 -0.80
CA LEU A 49 -0.98 4.74 -2.02
C LEU A 49 -1.82 4.35 -3.25
N LEU A 50 -2.23 3.07 -3.36
CA LEU A 50 -3.10 2.63 -4.45
C LEU A 50 -4.50 3.25 -4.37
N THR A 51 -5.04 3.38 -3.15
CA THR A 51 -6.37 3.97 -2.93
C THR A 51 -6.35 5.49 -3.04
N MET A 52 -5.29 6.15 -2.59
CA MET A 52 -5.10 7.61 -2.71
C MET A 52 -4.82 8.08 -4.14
N ALA A 53 -4.31 7.19 -5.02
CA ALA A 53 -3.98 7.55 -6.40
C ALA A 53 -5.19 7.83 -7.31
N LYS A 54 -6.42 7.78 -6.80
CA LYS A 54 -7.64 8.15 -7.51
C LYS A 54 -8.42 9.19 -6.71
N PRO A 55 -8.61 10.43 -7.20
CA PRO A 55 -9.47 11.40 -6.54
C PRO A 55 -10.91 10.89 -6.52
N ARG A 56 -11.61 11.12 -5.41
CA ARG A 56 -13.05 10.80 -5.29
C ARG A 56 -13.80 11.65 -6.31
N GLU A 57 -14.90 11.16 -6.86
CA GLU A 57 -15.63 11.88 -7.92
C GLU A 57 -16.16 13.23 -7.46
N GLU A 58 -16.61 13.27 -6.22
CA GLU A 58 -16.98 14.45 -5.43
C GLU A 58 -15.85 15.50 -5.36
N ASP A 59 -14.60 15.08 -5.15
CA ASP A 59 -13.45 16.00 -5.07
C ASP A 59 -12.96 16.49 -6.44
N LYS A 60 -13.40 15.87 -7.55
CA LYS A 60 -12.89 16.22 -8.89
C LYS A 60 -13.36 17.61 -9.32
N GLU A 61 -14.63 17.94 -9.08
CA GLU A 61 -15.16 19.25 -9.45
C GLU A 61 -14.56 20.37 -8.60
N GLU A 62 -14.39 20.13 -7.31
CA GLU A 62 -13.80 21.09 -6.36
C GLU A 62 -12.33 21.35 -6.69
N ARG A 63 -11.54 20.31 -6.98
CA ARG A 63 -10.13 20.45 -7.41
C ARG A 63 -9.96 21.16 -8.76
N VAL A 64 -10.98 21.17 -9.62
CA VAL A 64 -10.98 21.91 -10.89
C VAL A 64 -11.37 23.37 -10.67
N LYS A 65 -12.36 23.63 -9.81
CA LYS A 65 -12.86 24.99 -9.51
C LYS A 65 -11.92 25.77 -8.58
N GLU A 66 -11.31 25.10 -7.61
CA GLU A 66 -10.40 25.70 -6.64
C GLU A 66 -9.07 24.94 -6.53
N PRO A 67 -8.21 25.02 -7.56
CA PRO A 67 -6.97 24.25 -7.62
C PRO A 67 -5.93 24.62 -6.54
N PHE A 68 -6.13 25.72 -5.81
CA PHE A 68 -5.17 26.26 -4.83
C PHE A 68 -5.67 26.28 -3.37
N THR A 69 -6.92 25.94 -3.09
CA THR A 69 -7.48 25.92 -1.71
C THR A 69 -7.47 24.53 -1.08
N GLY A 70 -7.08 23.50 -1.83
CA GLY A 70 -7.01 22.11 -1.35
C GLY A 70 -5.76 21.75 -0.52
N TYR A 71 -5.23 22.68 0.27
CA TYR A 71 -4.28 22.40 1.37
C TYR A 71 -5.00 22.46 2.71
#